data_AF-A0A4C1SC90-F1
#
_entry.id   AF-A0A4C1SC90-F1
#
_cell.length_a   1.000
_cell.length_b   1.000
_cell.length_c   1.000
_cell.angle_alpha   90.00
_cell.angle_beta   90.00
_cell.angle_gamma   90.00
#
_symmetry.space_group_name_H-M   'P 1'
#
loop_
_entity.id
_entity.type
_entity.pdbx_description
1 polymer ?
#
loop_
_entity_poly.entity_id
_entity_poly.type
_entity_poly.pdbx_seq_one_letter_code
_entity_poly.pdbx_strand_id
1 'polypeptide(L)' 'MKQLEGLVTTTRITHASPAGAYAHTGNRDWESDADLRTAGCEPAPFAQHDIAHQLIHSDPGNRFK' A
#
# COMPACT_ATOMS: atom_id res chain seq x y z
N MET A 1 8.26 -12.76 22.21
CA MET A 1 6.95 -13.22 21.72
C MET A 1 6.74 -12.61 20.35
N LYS A 2 6.33 -13.37 19.33
CA LYS A 2 6.02 -12.83 18.01
C LYS A 2 4.55 -12.45 17.99
N GLN A 3 4.23 -11.17 17.76
CA GLN A 3 2.86 -10.74 17.51
C GLN A 3 2.50 -11.07 16.07
N LEU A 4 1.22 -11.38 15.83
CA LEU A 4 0.67 -11.62 14.51
C LEU A 4 -0.31 -10.47 14.21
N GLU A 5 -0.13 -9.82 13.08
CA GLU A 5 -1.02 -8.77 12.61
C GLU A 5 -1.87 -9.28 11.42
N GLY A 6 -3.09 -8.77 11.30
CA GLY A 6 -4.02 -9.10 10.23
C GLY A 6 -5.07 -7.99 10.06
N LEU A 7 -5.69 -7.94 8.89
CA LEU A 7 -6.60 -6.87 8.50
C LEU A 7 -7.80 -7.44 7.74
N VAL A 8 -9.01 -7.10 8.17
CA VAL A 8 -10.25 -7.50 7.50
C VAL A 8 -11.08 -6.25 7.23
N THR A 9 -11.60 -6.13 6.02
CA THR A 9 -12.43 -5.01 5.59
C THR A 9 -13.43 -5.49 4.54
N THR A 10 -14.51 -4.75 4.34
CA THR A 10 -15.45 -4.93 3.21
C THR A 10 -15.08 -4.05 2.02
N THR A 11 -14.15 -3.11 2.19
CA THR A 11 -13.61 -2.27 1.11
C THR A 11 -12.47 -2.99 0.39
N ARG A 12 -11.93 -2.38 -0.68
CA ARG A 12 -10.65 -2.83 -1.23
C ARG A 12 -9.58 -2.76 -0.15
N ILE A 13 -8.68 -3.75 -0.07
CA ILE A 13 -7.62 -3.78 0.95
C ILE A 13 -6.65 -2.59 0.83
N THR A 14 -6.61 -1.97 -0.35
CA THR A 14 -5.86 -0.76 -0.72
C THR A 14 -6.60 0.55 -0.42
N HIS A 15 -7.87 0.50 -0.02
CA HIS A 15 -8.62 1.70 0.37
C HIS A 15 -7.94 2.42 1.54
N ALA A 16 -8.16 3.73 1.69
CA ALA A 16 -7.47 4.55 2.69
C ALA A 16 -7.55 3.99 4.12
N SER A 17 -8.72 3.49 4.54
CA SER A 17 -8.90 2.95 5.90
C SER A 17 -8.02 1.73 6.19
N PRO A 18 -8.04 0.65 5.39
CA PRO A 18 -7.10 -0.45 5.57
C PRO A 18 -5.63 -0.08 5.27
N ALA A 19 -5.38 0.77 4.27
CA ALA A 19 -4.03 1.19 3.88
C ALA A 19 -3.28 1.91 5.01
N GLY A 20 -3.99 2.65 5.88
CA GLY A 20 -3.37 3.33 7.03
C GLY A 20 -2.65 2.39 8.01
N ALA A 21 -2.89 1.08 7.95
CA ALA A 21 -2.20 0.09 8.78
C ALA A 21 -0.82 -0.31 8.23
N TYR A 22 -0.55 -0.13 6.93
CA TYR A 22 0.65 -0.68 6.29
C TYR A 22 1.33 0.20 5.23
N ALA A 23 0.63 1.20 4.67
CA ALA A 23 1.13 1.99 3.56
C ALA A 23 1.52 3.41 3.96
N HIS A 24 2.56 3.93 3.32
CA HIS A 24 2.99 5.32 3.34
C HIS A 24 2.88 5.89 1.92
N THR A 25 1.89 6.75 1.70
CA THR A 25 1.59 7.32 0.39
C THR A 25 1.26 8.80 0.51
N GLY A 26 1.67 9.60 -0.46
CA GLY A 26 1.32 11.02 -0.58
C GLY A 26 -0.11 11.24 -1.08
N ASN A 27 -0.73 10.21 -1.67
CA ASN A 27 -2.12 10.25 -2.11
C ASN A 27 -2.81 8.89 -1.89
N ARG A 28 -3.99 8.92 -1.26
CA ARG A 28 -4.82 7.74 -0.97
C ARG A 28 -5.35 7.03 -2.22
N ASP A 29 -5.39 7.73 -3.36
CA ASP A 29 -5.91 7.19 -4.62
C ASP A 29 -4.84 6.39 -5.40
N TRP A 30 -3.58 6.39 -4.94
CA TRP A 30 -2.49 5.61 -5.53
C TRP A 30 -2.56 4.13 -5.12
N GLU A 31 -3.70 3.49 -5.36
CA GLU A 31 -4.00 2.12 -4.95
C GLU A 31 -3.19 1.08 -5.74
N SER A 32 -2.88 1.39 -7.00
CA SER A 32 -2.14 0.54 -7.94
C SER A 32 -1.11 1.34 -8.76
N ASP A 33 -0.23 0.62 -9.46
CA ASP A 33 0.74 1.18 -10.40
C ASP A 33 0.08 1.98 -11.54
N ALA A 34 -1.16 1.62 -11.92
CA ALA A 34 -1.94 2.37 -12.90
C ALA A 34 -2.30 3.77 -12.42
N ASP A 35 -2.64 3.92 -11.13
CA ASP A 35 -3.01 5.21 -10.55
C ASP A 35 -1.81 6.17 -10.51
N LEU A 36 -0.61 5.65 -10.25
CA LEU A 36 0.64 6.40 -10.34
C LEU A 36 0.94 6.86 -11.77
N ARG A 37 0.81 5.97 -12.76
CA ARG A 37 0.99 6.33 -14.18
C ARG A 37 0.00 7.42 -14.62
N THR A 38 -1.27 7.31 -14.22
CA THR A 38 -2.28 8.33 -14.53
C THR A 38 -1.97 9.68 -13.88
N ALA A 39 -1.32 9.68 -12.72
CA ALA A 39 -0.84 10.89 -12.05
C ALA A 39 0.47 11.46 -12.64
N GLY A 40 1.04 10.83 -13.69
CA GLY A 40 2.31 11.24 -14.29
C GLY A 40 3.54 10.88 -13.43
N CYS A 41 3.38 9.97 -12.47
CA CYS A 41 4.50 9.46 -11.68
C CYS A 41 5.23 8.38 -12.49
N GLU A 42 6.35 8.76 -13.10
CA GLU A 42 7.22 7.83 -13.82
C GLU A 42 8.03 6.94 -12.84
N PRO A 43 8.30 5.68 -13.20
CA PRO A 43 9.19 4.82 -12.41
C PRO A 43 10.59 5.43 -12.28
N ALA A 44 11.07 5.58 -11.05
CA ALA A 44 12.41 6.06 -10.73
C ALA A 44 12.94 5.31 -9.49
N PRO A 45 14.27 5.28 -9.24
CA PRO A 45 14.85 4.55 -8.11
C PRO A 45 14.31 4.95 -6.73
N PHE A 46 13.80 6.18 -6.61
CA PHE A 46 13.19 6.73 -5.39
C PHE A 46 11.72 7.11 -5.61
N ALA A 47 11.07 6.60 -6.66
CA ALA A 47 9.66 6.81 -6.89
C ALA A 47 8.83 6.15 -5.78
N GLN A 48 7.70 6.76 -5.47
CA GLN A 48 6.76 6.18 -4.53
C GLN A 48 6.14 4.92 -5.14
N HIS A 49 6.08 3.83 -4.35
CA HIS A 49 5.34 2.63 -4.70
C HIS A 49 3.85 2.81 -4.42
N ASP A 50 3.00 2.16 -5.21
CA ASP A 50 1.55 2.13 -4.97
C ASP A 50 1.20 1.33 -3.70
N ILE A 51 -0.01 1.54 -3.21
CA ILE A 51 -0.46 0.92 -1.95
C ILE A 51 -0.45 -0.61 -2.05
N ALA A 52 -0.84 -1.20 -3.18
CA ALA A 52 -0.80 -2.65 -3.37
C ALA A 52 0.63 -3.21 -3.30
N HIS A 53 1.59 -2.54 -3.93
CA HIS A 53 2.99 -2.92 -3.84
C HIS A 53 3.51 -2.88 -2.39
N GLN A 54 3.15 -1.82 -1.64
CA GLN A 54 3.55 -1.69 -0.23
C GLN A 54 2.94 -2.78 0.66
N LEU A 55 1.71 -3.22 0.41
CA LEU A 55 1.10 -4.34 1.15
C LEU A 55 1.95 -5.61 1.07
N ILE A 56 2.52 -5.91 -0.10
CA ILE A 56 3.22 -7.18 -0.33
C ILE A 56 4.71 -7.09 0.01
N HIS A 57 5.34 -5.94 -0.21
CA HIS A 57 6.81 -5.82 -0.17
C HIS A 57 7.32 -5.01 1.02
N SER A 58 6.52 -4.10 1.59
CA SER A 58 6.96 -3.20 2.65
C SER A 58 6.54 -3.69 4.04
N ASP A 59 7.34 -3.35 5.05
CA ASP A 59 6.94 -3.47 6.45
C ASP A 59 5.90 -2.40 6.80
N PRO A 60 4.82 -2.70 7.55
CA PRO A 60 4.48 -3.99 8.14
C PRO A 60 3.64 -4.93 7.26
N GLY A 61 3.15 -4.48 6.09
CA GLY A 61 2.20 -5.24 5.25
C GLY A 61 2.69 -6.65 4.89
N ASN A 62 3.98 -6.78 4.56
CA ASN A 62 4.61 -8.05 4.19
C ASN A 62 4.70 -9.08 5.35
N ARG A 63 4.28 -8.72 6.57
CA ARG A 63 4.23 -9.58 7.76
C ARG A 63 2.84 -10.07 8.13
N PHE A 64 1.78 -9.54 7.52
CA PHE A 64 0.41 -9.97 7.79
C PHE A 64 0.21 -11.47 7.57
N LYS A 65 -0.70 -12.06 8.34
CA LYS A 65 -0.99 -13.50 8.37
C LYS A 65 -2.36 -13.86 7.84
#